data_AF-A0A3D4W3T0-F1
#
_entry.id   AF-A0A3D4W3T0-F1
#
_cell.length_a   1.000
_cell.length_b   1.000
_cell.length_c   1.000
_cell.angle_alpha   90.00
_cell.angle_beta   90.00
_cell.angle_gamma   90.00
#
_symmetry.space_group_name_H-M   'P 1'
#
loop_
_entity.id
_entity.type
_entity.pdbx_description
1 polymer ?
#
loop_
_entity_poly.entity_id
_entity_poly.type
_entity_poly.pdbx_seq_one_letter_code
_entity_poly.pdbx_strand_id
1 'polypeptide(L)'
;ADNWQLRHMDKVLNLPFRDDIAKPNRDNAIDVYIGDTPEDVIGDDVWAETFTEQPAPLTAEEKKEYLSHVTGVCLGSDAFFPFGDNIERARRSGVTAIVQPGGSIRDQQVIDTCNKYGIAMAFCGIRLFHH
;
A
#
# COMPACT_ATOMS: atom_id res chain seq x y z
N ALA A 1 -1.19 2.97 0.70
CA ALA A 1 -1.59 2.01 -0.36
C ALA A 1 -1.24 0.59 0.06
N ASP A 2 0.03 0.31 0.35
CA ASP A 2 0.50 -1.05 0.70
C ASP A 2 -0.24 -1.65 1.91
N ASN A 3 -0.37 -0.91 3.03
CA ASN A 3 -1.16 -1.36 4.19
C ASN A 3 -2.63 -1.67 3.84
N TRP A 4 -3.24 -0.84 2.98
CA TRP A 4 -4.61 -1.09 2.52
C TRP A 4 -4.70 -2.40 1.74
N GLN A 5 -3.71 -2.71 0.89
CA GLN A 5 -3.65 -4.00 0.19
C GLN A 5 -3.47 -5.16 1.16
N LEU A 6 -2.58 -5.03 2.14
CA LEU A 6 -2.30 -6.06 3.15
C LEU A 6 -3.53 -6.40 4.00
N ARG A 7 -4.45 -5.45 4.23
CA ARG A 7 -5.73 -5.71 4.91
C ARG A 7 -6.63 -6.71 4.17
N HIS A 8 -6.38 -6.94 2.88
CA HIS A 8 -7.11 -7.90 2.05
C HIS A 8 -6.39 -9.26 1.94
N MET A 9 -5.22 -9.42 2.57
CA MET A 9 -4.51 -10.69 2.59
C MET A 9 -5.29 -11.72 3.40
N ASP A 10 -5.39 -12.96 2.93
CA ASP A 10 -6.14 -14.03 3.61
C ASP A 10 -5.74 -14.21 5.08
N LYS A 11 -4.44 -14.12 5.38
CA LYS A 11 -3.92 -14.19 6.76
C LYS A 11 -4.45 -13.08 7.67
N VAL A 12 -4.70 -11.88 7.12
CA VAL A 12 -5.25 -10.74 7.84
C VAL A 12 -6.78 -10.82 7.92
N LEU A 13 -7.44 -11.24 6.84
CA LEU A 13 -8.90 -11.42 6.80
C LEU A 13 -9.39 -12.50 7.77
N ASN A 14 -8.58 -13.54 7.98
CA ASN A 14 -8.90 -14.67 8.84
C ASN A 14 -8.26 -14.58 10.24
N LEU A 15 -7.90 -13.37 10.69
CA LEU A 15 -7.42 -13.19 12.06
C LEU A 15 -8.46 -13.68 13.08
N PRO A 16 -8.05 -14.47 14.09
CA PRO A 16 -8.95 -15.17 14.99
C PRO A 16 -9.45 -14.23 16.11
N PHE A 17 -10.22 -13.20 15.75
CA PHE A 17 -10.79 -12.25 16.71
C PHE A 17 -11.78 -12.92 17.65
N ARG A 18 -11.77 -12.51 18.92
CA ARG A 18 -12.85 -12.88 19.85
C ARG A 18 -14.16 -12.21 19.45
N ASP A 19 -15.28 -12.88 19.71
CA ASP A 19 -16.62 -12.41 19.34
C ASP A 19 -17.08 -11.15 20.09
N ASP A 20 -16.50 -10.88 21.27
CA ASP A 20 -16.82 -9.74 22.14
C ASP A 20 -16.07 -8.44 21.80
N ILE A 21 -15.15 -8.48 20.82
CA ILE A 21 -14.36 -7.31 20.43
C ILE A 21 -15.17 -6.37 19.54
N ALA A 22 -15.35 -5.14 20.01
CA ALA A 22 -15.98 -4.06 19.25
C ALA A 22 -15.21 -3.76 17.96
N LYS A 23 -15.95 -3.39 16.90
CA LYS A 23 -15.39 -3.11 15.57
C LYS A 23 -14.19 -2.13 15.57
N PRO A 24 -14.22 -1.00 16.31
CA PRO A 24 -13.07 -0.08 16.34
C PRO A 24 -11.79 -0.73 16.89
N ASN A 25 -11.92 -1.62 17.87
CA ASN A 25 -10.79 -2.34 18.45
C ASN A 25 -10.23 -3.38 17.47
N ARG A 26 -11.11 -4.05 16.70
CA ARG A 26 -10.67 -4.94 15.62
C ARG A 26 -9.90 -4.17 14.54
N ASP A 27 -10.42 -3.04 14.10
CA ASP A 27 -9.77 -2.18 13.10
C ASP A 27 -8.38 -1.72 13.57
N ASN A 28 -8.27 -1.23 14.81
CA ASN A 28 -6.98 -0.85 15.40
C ASN A 28 -6.01 -2.03 15.48
N ALA A 29 -6.49 -3.21 15.92
CA ALA A 29 -5.65 -4.39 16.01
C ALA A 29 -5.12 -4.85 14.64
N ILE A 30 -5.94 -4.76 13.58
CA ILE A 30 -5.50 -5.04 12.21
C ILE A 30 -4.39 -4.07 11.81
N ASP A 31 -4.57 -2.77 12.04
CA ASP A 31 -3.60 -1.74 11.64
C ASP A 31 -2.25 -1.92 12.38
N VAL A 32 -2.28 -2.32 13.65
CA VAL A 32 -1.06 -2.66 14.42
C VAL A 32 -0.43 -3.97 13.93
N TYR A 33 -1.23 -5.02 13.72
CA TYR A 33 -0.77 -6.33 13.24
C TYR A 33 -0.03 -6.25 11.88
N ILE A 34 -0.53 -5.43 10.95
CA ILE A 34 0.13 -5.22 9.65
C ILE A 34 1.27 -4.20 9.72
N GLY A 35 1.37 -3.44 10.81
CA GLY A 35 2.32 -2.35 11.02
C GLY A 35 3.74 -2.83 11.33
N ASP A 36 4.50 -1.93 11.95
CA ASP A 36 5.90 -2.15 12.33
C ASP A 36 6.07 -2.74 13.74
N THR A 37 5.02 -2.67 14.58
CA THR A 37 5.01 -3.17 15.96
C THR A 37 3.89 -4.21 16.20
N PRO A 38 3.84 -5.31 15.42
CA PRO A 38 2.79 -6.33 15.60
C PRO A 38 2.76 -6.93 17.02
N GLU A 39 3.89 -6.95 17.73
CA GLU A 39 4.03 -7.41 19.11
C GLU A 39 3.09 -6.70 20.10
N ASP A 40 2.67 -5.46 19.81
CA ASP A 40 1.72 -4.71 20.64
C ASP A 40 0.32 -5.38 20.68
N VAL A 41 0.02 -6.28 19.74
CA VAL A 41 -1.25 -7.00 19.67
C VAL A 41 -1.11 -8.53 19.62
N ILE A 42 0.04 -9.06 19.22
CA ILE A 42 0.28 -10.53 19.21
C ILE A 42 1.32 -10.99 20.23
N GLY A 43 1.88 -10.09 21.04
CA GLY A 43 2.84 -10.43 22.09
C GLY A 43 2.22 -11.36 23.14
N ASP A 44 3.06 -12.19 23.76
CA ASP A 44 2.65 -13.28 24.66
C ASP A 44 1.72 -12.81 25.80
N ASP A 45 1.93 -11.58 26.29
CA ASP A 45 1.19 -11.00 27.41
C ASP A 45 -0.12 -10.29 27.01
N VAL A 46 -0.35 -10.02 25.73
CA VAL A 46 -1.43 -9.12 25.26
C VAL A 46 -2.39 -9.75 24.24
N TRP A 47 -1.96 -10.78 23.50
CA TRP A 47 -2.76 -11.31 22.39
C TRP A 47 -4.15 -11.80 22.80
N ALA A 48 -4.27 -12.36 24.01
CA ALA A 48 -5.50 -12.95 24.54
C ALA A 48 -6.60 -11.91 24.82
N GLU A 49 -6.26 -10.63 24.87
CA GLU A 49 -7.22 -9.52 24.98
C GLU A 49 -8.03 -9.34 23.69
N THR A 50 -7.47 -9.71 22.53
CA THR A 50 -8.07 -9.44 21.21
C THR A 50 -8.43 -10.71 20.43
N PHE A 51 -7.61 -11.76 20.56
CA PHE A 51 -7.71 -12.97 19.73
C PHE A 51 -8.07 -14.22 20.54
N THR A 52 -8.70 -15.21 19.91
CA THR A 52 -9.04 -16.52 20.51
C THR A 52 -7.83 -17.45 20.56
N GLU A 53 -6.86 -17.25 19.66
CA GLU A 53 -5.55 -17.89 19.64
C GLU A 53 -4.49 -16.88 19.18
N GLN A 54 -3.24 -17.07 19.59
CA GLN A 54 -2.16 -16.14 19.24
C GLN A 54 -1.87 -16.20 17.74
N PRO A 55 -2.10 -15.11 16.97
CA PRO A 55 -1.81 -15.12 15.54
C PRO A 55 -0.31 -15.17 15.29
N ALA A 56 0.12 -15.94 14.29
CA ALA A 56 1.50 -15.87 13.82
C ALA A 56 1.80 -14.47 13.24
N PRO A 57 3.01 -13.90 13.46
CA PRO A 57 3.38 -12.62 12.88
C PRO A 57 3.32 -12.65 11.36
N LEU A 58 2.97 -11.50 10.76
CA LEU A 58 3.05 -11.29 9.32
C LEU A 58 4.48 -10.84 8.96
N THR A 59 5.26 -11.72 8.33
CA THR A 59 6.69 -11.48 8.07
C THR A 59 6.91 -10.46 6.94
N ALA A 60 8.10 -9.86 6.90
CA ALA A 60 8.46 -8.93 5.83
C ALA A 60 8.45 -9.60 4.45
N GLU A 61 8.85 -10.88 4.39
CA GLU A 61 8.82 -11.70 3.18
C GLU A 61 7.38 -11.96 2.71
N GLU A 62 6.47 -12.32 3.62
CA GLU A 62 5.05 -12.51 3.31
C GLU A 62 4.42 -11.21 2.78
N LYS A 63 4.68 -10.07 3.45
CA LYS A 63 4.22 -8.75 2.99
C LYS A 63 4.74 -8.46 1.58
N LYS A 64 6.03 -8.68 1.35
CA LYS A 64 6.68 -8.41 0.06
C LYS A 64 6.14 -9.30 -1.05
N GLU A 65 5.96 -10.59 -0.78
CA GLU A 65 5.41 -11.54 -1.74
C GLU A 65 3.99 -11.15 -2.12
N TYR A 66 3.10 -10.92 -1.14
CA TYR A 66 1.73 -10.51 -1.39
C TYR A 66 1.65 -9.21 -2.21
N LEU A 67 2.41 -8.19 -1.82
CA LEU A 67 2.44 -6.90 -2.52
C LEU A 67 3.01 -7.01 -3.94
N SER A 68 3.81 -8.02 -4.25
CA SER A 68 4.34 -8.23 -5.61
C SER A 68 3.28 -8.66 -6.62
N HIS A 69 2.17 -9.23 -6.14
CA HIS A 69 1.02 -9.65 -6.97
C HIS A 69 -0.04 -8.57 -7.12
N VAL A 70 0.05 -7.48 -6.35
CA VAL A 70 -0.87 -6.34 -6.48
C VAL A 70 -0.63 -5.66 -7.83
N THR A 71 -1.69 -5.48 -8.60
CA THR A 71 -1.67 -4.85 -9.93
C THR A 71 -2.96 -4.09 -10.20
N GLY A 72 -2.99 -3.30 -11.28
CA GLY A 72 -4.17 -2.55 -11.70
C GLY A 72 -4.41 -1.25 -10.92
N VAL A 73 -3.41 -0.74 -10.20
CA VAL A 73 -3.53 0.50 -9.44
C VAL A 73 -3.37 1.72 -10.37
N CYS A 74 -4.24 2.72 -10.19
CA CYS A 74 -4.14 4.00 -10.87
C CYS A 74 -3.56 5.07 -9.94
N LEU A 75 -2.67 5.91 -10.45
CA LEU A 75 -2.05 7.01 -9.71
C LEU A 75 -2.38 8.36 -10.38
N GLY A 76 -2.80 9.34 -9.59
CA GLY A 76 -2.93 10.73 -10.03
C GLY A 76 -1.96 11.63 -9.27
N SER A 77 -1.28 12.53 -9.97
CA SER A 77 -0.43 13.57 -9.38
C SER A 77 -1.01 14.95 -9.67
N ASP A 78 -1.04 15.82 -8.65
CA ASP A 78 -1.52 17.21 -8.74
C ASP A 78 -0.51 18.14 -9.43
N ALA A 79 0.77 17.76 -9.40
CA ALA A 79 1.91 18.41 -10.04
C ALA A 79 2.66 17.43 -10.95
N PHE A 80 3.61 17.98 -11.72
CA PHE A 80 4.45 17.15 -12.58
C PHE A 80 5.44 16.31 -11.76
N PHE A 81 5.83 15.15 -12.29
CA PHE A 81 6.93 14.36 -11.73
C PHE A 81 8.29 14.93 -12.15
N PRO A 82 9.20 15.23 -11.20
CA PRO A 82 10.50 15.78 -11.54
C PRO A 82 11.44 14.71 -12.13
N PHE A 83 11.33 13.46 -11.67
CA PHE A 83 12.21 12.34 -12.06
C PHE A 83 11.46 11.00 -12.10
N GLY A 84 12.07 10.01 -12.75
CA GLY A 84 11.51 8.65 -12.92
C GLY A 84 11.48 7.80 -11.65
N ASP A 85 12.13 8.22 -10.56
CA ASP A 85 12.09 7.53 -9.25
C ASP A 85 10.67 7.43 -8.66
N ASN A 86 9.83 8.42 -8.94
CA ASN A 86 8.41 8.41 -8.60
C ASN A 86 7.69 7.23 -9.28
N ILE A 87 8.04 6.95 -10.54
CA ILE A 87 7.49 5.83 -11.32
C ILE A 87 8.01 4.49 -10.78
N GLU A 88 9.31 4.43 -10.43
CA GLU A 88 9.91 3.25 -9.78
C GLU A 88 9.21 2.90 -8.46
N ARG A 89 8.91 3.90 -7.63
CA ARG A 89 8.17 3.70 -6.38
C ARG A 89 6.72 3.30 -6.63
N ALA A 90 6.04 3.95 -7.57
CA ALA A 90 4.66 3.66 -7.94
C ALA A 90 4.48 2.21 -8.42
N ARG A 91 5.39 1.73 -9.28
CA ARG A 91 5.40 0.36 -9.78
C ARG A 91 5.43 -0.69 -8.66
N ARG A 92 6.16 -0.40 -7.57
CA ARG A 92 6.24 -1.31 -6.41
C ARG A 92 4.91 -1.49 -5.65
N SER A 93 3.93 -0.63 -5.91
CA SER A 93 2.57 -0.73 -5.37
C SER A 93 1.54 -1.14 -6.43
N GLY A 94 1.98 -1.75 -7.53
CA GLY A 94 1.08 -2.31 -8.56
C GLY A 94 0.49 -1.29 -9.53
N VAL A 95 1.10 -0.10 -9.64
CA VAL A 95 0.60 0.95 -10.54
C VAL A 95 0.77 0.55 -12.00
N THR A 96 -0.32 0.59 -12.76
CA THR A 96 -0.37 0.32 -14.20
C THR A 96 -0.80 1.52 -15.04
N ALA A 97 -1.38 2.55 -14.41
CA ALA A 97 -1.80 3.78 -15.08
C ALA A 97 -1.53 5.02 -14.23
N ILE A 98 -1.06 6.09 -14.87
CA ILE A 98 -0.67 7.35 -14.23
C ILE A 98 -1.27 8.54 -15.00
N VAL A 99 -1.80 9.52 -14.28
CA VAL A 99 -2.15 10.85 -14.81
C VAL A 99 -1.38 11.94 -14.08
N GLN A 100 -0.79 12.88 -14.82
CA GLN A 100 -0.09 14.04 -14.28
C GLN A 100 -0.27 15.27 -15.18
N PRO A 101 0.05 16.50 -14.73
CA PRO A 101 -0.11 17.70 -15.55
C PRO A 101 0.87 17.79 -16.73
N GLY A 102 2.11 17.27 -16.58
CA GLY A 102 3.22 17.56 -17.49
C GLY A 102 3.87 18.92 -17.25
N GLY A 103 4.95 19.19 -17.97
CA GLY A 103 5.72 20.45 -17.90
C GLY A 103 7.02 20.35 -17.12
N SER A 104 7.54 19.13 -16.90
CA SER A 104 8.89 18.93 -16.38
C SER A 104 9.92 19.07 -17.51
N ILE A 105 11.07 19.69 -17.23
CA ILE A 105 12.22 19.67 -18.16
C ILE A 105 12.67 18.22 -18.45
N ARG A 106 12.32 17.28 -17.55
CA ARG A 106 12.68 15.86 -17.62
C ARG A 106 11.51 14.94 -17.95
N ASP A 107 10.42 15.46 -18.54
CA ASP A 107 9.24 14.64 -18.88
C ASP A 107 9.62 13.41 -19.74
N GLN A 108 10.56 13.54 -20.68
CA GLN A 108 11.00 12.40 -21.49
C GLN A 108 11.57 11.26 -20.62
N GLN A 109 12.36 11.57 -19.59
CA GLN A 109 12.91 10.57 -18.67
C GLN A 109 11.79 9.83 -17.91
N VAL A 110 10.76 10.57 -17.52
CA VAL A 110 9.59 10.02 -16.82
C VAL A 110 8.77 9.12 -17.76
N ILE A 111 8.55 9.56 -19.01
CA ILE A 111 7.87 8.78 -20.05
C ILE A 111 8.63 7.49 -20.35
N ASP A 112 9.95 7.56 -20.53
CA ASP A 112 10.81 6.41 -20.80
C ASP A 112 10.75 5.39 -19.65
N THR A 113 10.68 5.88 -18.40
CA THR A 113 10.53 5.02 -17.22
C THR A 113 9.15 4.33 -17.21
N CYS A 114 8.08 5.02 -17.61
CA CYS A 114 6.77 4.40 -17.75
C CYS A 114 6.75 3.33 -18.85
N ASN A 115 7.30 3.65 -20.02
CA ASN A 115 7.41 2.73 -21.16
C ASN A 115 8.21 1.47 -20.81
N LYS A 116 9.34 1.63 -20.08
CA LYS A 116 10.15 0.52 -19.57
C LYS A 116 9.33 -0.49 -18.75
N TYR A 117 8.30 -0.03 -18.04
CA TYR A 117 7.47 -0.86 -17.17
C TYR A 117 6.08 -1.14 -17.72
N GLY A 118 5.77 -0.72 -18.93
CA GLY A 118 4.43 -0.87 -19.52
C GLY A 118 3.34 -0.12 -18.75
N ILE A 119 3.69 0.99 -18.09
CA ILE A 119 2.74 1.83 -17.35
C ILE A 119 2.14 2.84 -18.33
N ALA A 120 0.82 2.89 -18.43
CA ALA A 120 0.13 3.90 -19.21
C ALA A 120 0.27 5.28 -18.53
N MET A 121 0.66 6.31 -19.28
CA MET A 121 0.79 7.68 -18.75
C MET A 121 -0.01 8.67 -19.60
N ALA A 122 -0.81 9.50 -18.94
CA ALA A 122 -1.58 10.58 -19.55
C ALA A 122 -1.19 11.94 -18.99
N PHE A 123 -1.01 12.93 -19.88
CA PHE A 123 -0.81 14.33 -19.49
C PHE A 123 -2.14 15.09 -19.53
N CYS A 124 -2.59 15.61 -18.39
CA CYS A 124 -3.86 16.33 -18.30
C CYS A 124 -3.73 17.85 -18.51
N GLY A 125 -2.52 18.41 -18.45
CA GLY A 125 -2.30 19.85 -18.63
C GLY A 125 -2.85 20.74 -17.50
N ILE A 126 -3.37 20.17 -16.42
CA ILE A 126 -4.03 20.90 -15.32
C ILE A 126 -3.31 20.60 -14.01
N ARG A 127 -2.84 21.63 -13.31
CA ARG A 127 -2.32 21.49 -11.92
C ARG A 127 -3.46 21.61 -10.92
N LEU A 128 -3.42 20.81 -9.86
CA LEU A 128 -4.49 20.69 -8.85
C LEU A 128 -4.03 21.12 -7.45
N PHE A 129 -3.25 22.19 -7.36
CA PHE A 129 -2.83 22.73 -6.06
C PHE A 129 -4.03 23.21 -5.23
N HIS A 130 -4.04 22.84 -3.96
CA HIS A 130 -4.99 23.29 -2.96
C HIS A 130 -4.21 23.66 -1.69
N HIS A 131 -4.49 24.83 -1.11
CA HIS A 131 -3.79 25.37 0.06
C HIS A 131 -4.75 25.52 1.23
#